data_AF-A0A2E6WZ98-F1
#
_entry.id   AF-A0A2E6WZ98-F1
#
_cell.length_a   1.000
_cell.length_b   1.000
_cell.length_c   1.000
_cell.angle_alpha   90.00
_cell.angle_beta   90.00
_cell.angle_gamma   90.00
#
_symmetry.space_group_name_H-M   'P 1'
#
loop_
_entity.id
_entity.type
_entity.pdbx_description
1 polymer ?
#
loop_
_entity_poly.entity_id
_entity_poly.type
_entity_poly.pdbx_seq_one_letter_code
_entity_poly.pdbx_strand_id
1 'polypeptide(L)'
;GRVARFFDDVLVLASRSLPKKHTDALHPWDLSALEPYAPEYLAGFRAEAYGITLEEGFVQARAHMDRVIERDVKFDIGGDRQRVHDINTQISDVTFKHILLPVWLAAYKYRGKTYRFVVNGHSGKVQGERPYSAIKITFAVVLGLIAAAIVGYFMAQQ
;
A
#
# COMPACT_ATOMS: atom_id res chain seq x y z
N GLY A 1 -21.06 12.63 -18.16
CA GLY A 1 -20.18 11.68 -18.87
C GLY A 1 -20.56 10.26 -18.50
N ARG A 2 -19.99 9.27 -19.19
CA ARG A 2 -20.01 7.86 -18.78
C ARG A 2 -18.59 7.35 -18.90
N VAL A 3 -18.12 6.67 -17.87
CA VAL A 3 -16.78 6.05 -17.86
C VAL A 3 -16.99 4.57 -17.62
N ALA A 4 -16.25 3.75 -18.37
CA ALA A 4 -16.19 2.31 -18.16
C ALA A 4 -14.81 1.97 -17.62
N ARG A 5 -14.76 1.12 -16.59
CA ARG A 5 -13.51 0.65 -15.99
C ARG A 5 -13.57 -0.85 -15.77
N PHE A 6 -12.61 -1.57 -16.34
CA PHE A 6 -12.35 -2.95 -16.01
C PHE A 6 -11.37 -3.03 -14.84
N PHE A 7 -11.64 -3.91 -13.89
CA PHE A 7 -10.76 -4.20 -12.75
C PHE A 7 -10.29 -5.63 -12.87
N ASP A 8 -9.02 -5.79 -13.21
CA ASP A 8 -8.33 -7.08 -13.22
C ASP A 8 -7.70 -7.29 -11.84
N ASP A 9 -8.44 -7.98 -10.97
CA ASP A 9 -8.15 -8.22 -9.56
C ASP A 9 -8.01 -7.00 -8.65
N VAL A 10 -8.78 -6.98 -7.57
CA VAL A 10 -8.63 -6.01 -6.48
C VAL A 10 -8.21 -6.77 -5.23
N LEU A 11 -6.91 -6.71 -4.91
CA LEU A 11 -6.36 -7.40 -3.75
C LEU A 11 -6.81 -6.76 -2.45
N VAL A 12 -7.31 -7.60 -1.55
CA VAL A 12 -7.68 -7.23 -0.18
C VAL A 12 -6.98 -8.19 0.78
N LEU A 13 -6.29 -7.63 1.78
CA LEU A 13 -5.67 -8.43 2.82
C LEU A 13 -6.75 -9.14 3.63
N ALA A 14 -6.73 -10.47 3.59
CA ALA A 14 -7.69 -11.28 4.32
C ALA A 14 -7.31 -11.57 5.79
N SER A 15 -6.16 -11.09 6.27
CA SER A 15 -5.65 -11.31 7.63
C SER A 15 -5.92 -10.13 8.56
N ARG A 16 -6.18 -10.43 9.84
CA ARG A 16 -6.27 -9.43 10.93
C ARG A 16 -4.98 -9.34 11.76
N SER A 17 -4.04 -10.27 11.58
CA SER A 17 -2.82 -10.37 12.38
C SER A 17 -1.75 -9.35 11.96
N LEU A 18 -1.78 -8.91 10.69
CA LEU A 18 -0.83 -7.98 10.11
C LEU A 18 -1.36 -6.54 10.08
N PRO A 19 -0.56 -5.54 10.49
CA PRO A 19 -0.95 -4.14 10.33
C PRO A 19 -1.15 -3.80 8.85
N LYS A 20 -2.41 -3.52 8.47
CA LYS A 20 -2.85 -3.25 7.09
C LYS A 20 -1.96 -2.24 6.35
N LYS A 21 -1.51 -1.18 7.03
CA LYS A 21 -0.65 -0.14 6.45
C LYS A 21 0.67 -0.68 5.86
N HIS A 22 1.26 -1.71 6.48
CA HIS A 22 2.52 -2.27 6.01
C HIS A 22 2.32 -3.26 4.87
N THR A 23 1.23 -4.03 4.92
CA THR A 23 0.90 -5.03 3.90
C THR A 23 0.34 -4.41 2.63
N ASP A 24 -0.49 -3.37 2.73
CA ASP A 24 -0.96 -2.61 1.56
C ASP A 24 0.22 -2.00 0.79
N ALA A 25 1.29 -1.63 1.49
CA ALA A 25 2.50 -1.07 0.89
C ALA A 25 3.37 -2.11 0.15
N LEU A 26 3.08 -3.41 0.27
CA LEU A 26 3.76 -4.47 -0.47
C LEU A 26 3.37 -4.53 -1.95
N HIS A 27 2.32 -3.81 -2.36
CA HIS A 27 1.95 -3.65 -3.76
C HIS A 27 3.06 -2.98 -4.60
N PRO A 28 3.14 -3.23 -5.92
CA PRO A 28 2.28 -4.15 -6.68
C PRO A 28 2.65 -5.62 -6.46
N TRP A 29 1.65 -6.49 -6.57
CA TRP A 29 1.84 -7.94 -6.63
C TRP A 29 1.81 -8.38 -8.09
N ASP A 30 2.73 -9.26 -8.47
CA ASP A 30 2.63 -9.95 -9.75
C ASP A 30 1.70 -11.16 -9.58
N LEU A 31 0.49 -11.06 -10.12
CA LEU A 31 -0.52 -12.11 -10.08
C LEU A 31 -0.51 -12.99 -11.32
N SER A 32 0.37 -12.72 -12.29
CA SER A 32 0.46 -13.53 -13.52
C SER A 32 1.02 -14.93 -13.27
N ALA A 33 1.79 -15.09 -12.18
CA ALA A 33 2.39 -16.34 -11.75
C ALA A 33 1.50 -17.14 -10.75
N LEU A 34 0.20 -16.87 -10.69
CA LEU A 34 -0.71 -17.61 -9.82
C LEU A 34 -0.95 -19.02 -10.37
N GLU A 35 -0.68 -20.02 -9.54
CA GLU A 35 -0.92 -21.44 -9.84
C GLU A 35 -2.11 -21.97 -9.01
N PRO A 36 -2.82 -23.02 -9.50
CA PRO A 36 -3.80 -23.73 -8.70
C PRO A 36 -3.19 -24.22 -7.39
N TYR A 37 -3.96 -24.12 -6.31
CA TYR A 37 -3.49 -24.52 -4.99
C TYR A 37 -3.12 -26.01 -4.95
N ALA A 38 -1.92 -26.29 -4.43
CA ALA A 38 -1.43 -27.63 -4.14
C ALA A 38 -0.89 -27.65 -2.69
N PRO A 39 -1.21 -28.66 -1.86
CA PRO A 39 -0.76 -28.72 -0.46
C PRO A 39 0.75 -28.63 -0.28
N GLU A 40 1.52 -29.09 -1.27
CA GLU A 40 2.98 -29.09 -1.29
C GLU A 40 3.54 -27.66 -1.21
N TYR A 41 2.81 -26.65 -1.72
CA TYR A 41 3.21 -25.25 -1.61
C TYR A 41 3.21 -24.72 -0.18
N LEU A 42 2.51 -25.38 0.75
CA LEU A 42 2.51 -25.05 2.17
C LEU A 42 3.52 -25.87 2.97
N ALA A 43 4.19 -26.85 2.36
CA ALA A 43 5.19 -27.65 3.06
C ALA A 43 6.32 -26.76 3.59
N GLY A 44 6.51 -26.73 4.91
CA GLY A 44 7.52 -25.90 5.56
C GLY A 44 7.13 -24.43 5.78
N PHE A 45 5.93 -24.02 5.35
CA PHE A 45 5.40 -22.67 5.56
C PHE A 45 4.21 -22.67 6.53
N ARG A 46 4.04 -21.55 7.24
CA ARG A 46 2.81 -21.29 7.99
C ARG A 46 1.88 -20.44 7.14
N ALA A 47 0.68 -20.95 6.90
CA ALA A 47 -0.41 -20.18 6.29
C ALA A 47 -1.37 -19.70 7.36
N GLU A 48 -1.86 -18.47 7.21
CA GLU A 48 -2.97 -17.94 7.99
C GLU A 48 -4.26 -18.11 7.19
N ALA A 49 -5.31 -18.64 7.82
CA ALA A 49 -6.64 -18.64 7.22
C ALA A 49 -7.18 -17.20 7.14
N TYR A 50 -8.15 -16.95 6.25
CA TYR A 50 -8.81 -15.66 6.20
C TYR A 50 -9.48 -15.34 7.54
N GLY A 51 -9.24 -14.14 8.04
CA GLY A 51 -9.82 -13.59 9.26
C GLY A 51 -10.92 -12.57 9.02
N ILE A 52 -11.20 -12.21 7.76
CA ILE A 52 -12.31 -11.32 7.37
C ILE A 52 -13.33 -12.07 6.52
N THR A 53 -14.58 -11.63 6.53
CA THR A 53 -15.62 -12.21 5.68
C THR A 53 -15.49 -11.74 4.23
N LEU A 54 -16.12 -12.46 3.29
CA LEU A 54 -16.19 -12.03 1.90
C LEU A 54 -16.85 -10.65 1.74
N GLU A 55 -17.89 -10.38 2.53
CA GLU A 55 -18.57 -9.08 2.55
C GLU A 55 -17.65 -7.96 3.05
N GLU A 56 -16.92 -8.18 4.15
CA GLU A 56 -15.90 -7.24 4.65
C GLU A 56 -14.83 -6.97 3.59
N GLY A 57 -14.38 -8.02 2.89
CA GLY A 57 -13.43 -7.91 1.79
C GLY A 57 -13.98 -7.12 0.60
N PHE A 58 -15.22 -7.38 0.21
CA PHE A 58 -15.88 -6.70 -0.90
C PHE A 58 -16.09 -5.21 -0.63
N VAL A 59 -16.49 -4.83 0.59
CA VAL A 59 -16.60 -3.42 1.00
C VAL A 59 -15.26 -2.71 0.88
N GLN A 60 -14.16 -3.36 1.29
CA GLN A 60 -12.82 -2.78 1.11
C GLN A 60 -12.48 -2.64 -0.37
N ALA A 61 -12.67 -3.69 -1.17
CA ALA A 61 -12.44 -3.64 -2.62
C ALA A 61 -13.27 -2.53 -3.29
N ARG A 62 -14.52 -2.33 -2.89
CA ARG A 62 -15.40 -1.25 -3.34
C ARG A 62 -14.78 0.12 -3.07
N ALA A 63 -14.31 0.38 -1.85
CA ALA A 63 -13.64 1.64 -1.53
C ALA A 63 -12.34 1.86 -2.33
N HIS A 64 -11.66 0.80 -2.77
CA HIS A 64 -10.53 0.91 -3.69
C HIS A 64 -10.99 1.22 -5.12
N MET A 65 -12.00 0.50 -5.63
CA MET A 65 -12.59 0.71 -6.95
C MET A 65 -13.17 2.11 -7.10
N ASP A 66 -13.93 2.59 -6.12
CA ASP A 66 -14.62 3.88 -6.16
C ASP A 66 -13.63 5.05 -6.28
N ARG A 67 -12.47 4.96 -5.62
CA ARG A 67 -11.39 5.96 -5.76
C ARG A 67 -10.79 5.98 -7.17
N VAL A 68 -10.64 4.82 -7.79
CA VAL A 68 -10.16 4.72 -9.18
C VAL A 68 -11.20 5.26 -10.15
N ILE A 69 -12.48 4.90 -9.95
CA ILE A 69 -13.60 5.40 -10.75
C ILE A 69 -13.71 6.91 -10.64
N GLU A 70 -13.63 7.48 -9.43
CA GLU A 70 -13.67 8.92 -9.23
C GLU A 70 -12.51 9.62 -9.96
N ARG A 71 -11.31 9.03 -9.93
CA ARG A 71 -10.15 9.54 -10.66
C ARG A 71 -10.40 9.52 -12.17
N ASP A 72 -10.93 8.42 -12.69
CA ASP A 72 -11.19 8.27 -14.12
C ASP A 72 -12.30 9.23 -14.59
N VAL A 73 -13.33 9.46 -13.77
CA VAL A 73 -14.36 10.48 -14.00
C VAL A 73 -13.76 11.89 -14.04
N LYS A 74 -12.89 12.25 -13.08
CA LYS A 74 -12.21 13.56 -13.08
C LYS A 74 -11.33 13.73 -14.32
N PHE A 75 -10.67 12.66 -14.76
CA PHE A 75 -9.84 12.68 -15.96
C PHE A 75 -10.68 12.88 -17.23
N ASP A 76 -11.83 12.20 -17.33
CA ASP A 76 -12.79 12.35 -18.45
C ASP A 76 -13.39 13.77 -18.55
N ILE A 77 -13.64 14.43 -17.40
CA ILE A 77 -14.11 15.83 -17.38
C ILE A 77 -13.05 16.79 -17.97
N GLY A 78 -11.76 16.56 -17.67
CA GLY A 78 -10.66 17.42 -18.11
C GLY A 78 -10.62 18.81 -17.45
N GLY A 79 -9.64 19.64 -17.82
CA GLY A 79 -9.46 21.02 -17.32
C GLY A 79 -8.72 21.15 -15.98
N ASP A 80 -8.68 22.36 -15.40
CA ASP A 80 -7.94 22.65 -14.16
C ASP A 80 -8.82 22.60 -12.90
N ARG A 81 -10.14 22.68 -13.06
CA ARG A 81 -11.13 22.60 -11.99
C ARG A 81 -12.26 21.66 -12.38
N GLN A 82 -12.29 20.49 -11.77
CA GLN A 82 -13.39 19.53 -11.90
C GLN A 82 -14.26 19.51 -10.65
N ARG A 83 -15.57 19.44 -10.85
CA ARG A 83 -16.53 19.17 -9.78
C ARG A 83 -17.36 17.95 -10.15
N VAL A 84 -17.34 16.95 -9.28
CA VAL A 84 -18.19 15.77 -9.39
C VAL A 84 -19.33 15.92 -8.38
N HIS A 85 -20.57 15.94 -8.87
CA HIS A 85 -21.75 16.10 -8.01
C HIS A 85 -22.27 14.78 -7.46
N ASP A 86 -22.29 13.76 -8.30
CA ASP A 86 -22.74 12.42 -7.97
C ASP A 86 -22.05 11.40 -8.89
N ILE A 87 -21.82 10.19 -8.38
CA ILE A 87 -21.34 9.04 -9.15
C ILE A 87 -22.24 7.86 -8.84
N ASN A 88 -22.98 7.39 -9.84
CA ASN A 88 -23.73 6.15 -9.76
C ASN A 88 -22.97 5.04 -10.50
N THR A 89 -22.59 3.98 -9.78
CA THR A 89 -21.77 2.88 -10.30
C THR A 89 -22.58 1.60 -10.38
N GLN A 90 -22.67 1.00 -11.57
CA GLN A 90 -23.18 -0.35 -11.77
C GLN A 90 -22.01 -1.33 -11.87
N ILE A 91 -22.09 -2.45 -11.15
CA ILE A 91 -21.08 -3.51 -11.17
C ILE A 91 -21.73 -4.78 -11.69
N SER A 92 -21.04 -5.49 -12.57
CA SER A 92 -21.46 -6.78 -13.11
C SER A 92 -20.27 -7.75 -13.11
N ASP A 93 -20.55 -9.04 -13.28
CA ASP A 93 -19.54 -10.11 -13.43
C ASP A 93 -18.51 -10.19 -12.30
N VAL A 94 -18.95 -9.91 -11.06
CA VAL A 94 -18.10 -9.98 -9.88
C VAL A 94 -17.73 -11.44 -9.61
N THR A 95 -16.44 -11.73 -9.70
CA THR A 95 -15.87 -13.01 -9.30
C THR A 95 -15.02 -12.85 -8.05
N PHE A 96 -14.83 -13.95 -7.33
CA PHE A 96 -13.98 -13.99 -6.16
C PHE A 96 -13.00 -15.16 -6.28
N LYS A 97 -11.75 -14.90 -5.90
CA LYS A 97 -10.74 -15.93 -5.69
C LYS A 97 -10.02 -15.69 -4.38
N HIS A 98 -9.84 -16.76 -3.63
CA HIS A 98 -8.97 -16.78 -2.47
C HIS A 98 -7.59 -17.26 -2.93
N ILE A 99 -6.57 -16.42 -2.74
CA ILE A 99 -5.19 -16.71 -3.10
C ILE A 99 -4.29 -16.63 -1.88
N LEU A 100 -3.21 -17.39 -1.89
CA LEU A 100 -2.15 -17.32 -0.89
C LEU A 100 -0.94 -16.62 -1.50
N LEU A 101 -0.45 -15.59 -0.83
CA LEU A 101 0.71 -14.82 -1.26
C LEU A 101 1.83 -14.97 -0.23
N PRO A 102 3.08 -15.26 -0.66
CA PRO A 102 4.18 -15.44 0.27
C PRO A 102 4.61 -14.10 0.85
N VAL A 103 4.66 -14.02 2.18
CA VAL A 103 5.18 -12.87 2.93
C VAL A 103 6.17 -13.34 3.98
N TRP A 104 7.30 -12.65 4.09
CA TRP A 104 8.23 -12.83 5.20
C TRP A 104 7.96 -11.79 6.27
N LEU A 105 7.85 -12.24 7.51
CA LEU A 105 7.58 -11.39 8.66
C LEU A 105 8.75 -11.48 9.61
N ALA A 106 9.29 -10.33 10.01
CA ALA A 106 10.34 -10.27 10.99
C ALA A 106 10.06 -9.15 11.99
N ALA A 107 10.36 -9.44 13.26
CA ALA A 107 10.23 -8.50 14.34
C ALA A 107 11.53 -8.51 15.16
N TYR A 108 12.04 -7.33 15.47
CA TYR A 108 13.20 -7.17 16.35
C TYR A 108 12.92 -6.11 17.41
N LYS A 109 13.60 -6.24 18.56
CA LYS A 109 13.47 -5.29 19.66
C LYS A 109 14.67 -4.36 19.68
N TYR A 110 14.42 -3.06 19.68
CA TYR A 110 15.46 -2.04 19.80
C TYR A 110 15.02 -0.98 20.82
N ARG A 111 15.86 -0.76 21.84
CA ARG A 111 15.60 0.20 22.95
C ARG A 111 14.21 0.04 23.58
N GLY A 112 13.80 -1.20 23.84
CA GLY A 112 12.50 -1.51 24.44
C GLY A 112 11.31 -1.48 23.48
N LYS A 113 11.45 -0.94 22.27
CA LYS A 113 10.40 -0.90 21.25
C LYS A 113 10.54 -2.06 20.26
N THR A 114 9.42 -2.67 19.89
CA THR A 114 9.39 -3.71 18.85
C THR A 114 9.21 -3.03 17.51
N TYR A 115 10.07 -3.37 16.56
CA TYR A 115 10.00 -2.93 15.18
C TYR A 115 9.66 -4.13 14.33
N ARG A 116 8.67 -3.97 13.45
CA ARG A 116 8.24 -5.03 12.53
C ARG A 116 8.49 -4.62 11.09
N PHE A 117 8.90 -5.59 10.29
CA PHE A 117 8.94 -5.43 8.85
C PHE A 117 8.38 -6.67 8.16
N VAL A 118 7.80 -6.41 7.01
CA VAL A 118 7.17 -7.36 6.12
C VAL A 118 7.90 -7.29 4.78
N VAL A 119 8.13 -8.45 4.16
CA VAL A 119 8.81 -8.53 2.87
C VAL A 119 7.93 -9.30 1.91
N ASN A 120 7.73 -8.76 0.71
CA ASN A 120 7.09 -9.47 -0.38
C ASN A 120 7.95 -10.68 -0.77
N GLY A 121 7.42 -11.89 -0.64
CA GLY A 121 8.16 -13.12 -0.91
C GLY A 121 8.52 -13.36 -2.37
N HIS A 122 7.87 -12.63 -3.30
CA HIS A 122 8.16 -12.69 -4.73
C HIS A 122 9.15 -11.61 -5.17
N SER A 123 8.87 -10.34 -4.87
CA SER A 123 9.71 -9.21 -5.34
C SER A 123 10.85 -8.82 -4.40
N GLY A 124 10.85 -9.31 -3.15
CA GLY A 124 11.80 -8.89 -2.12
C GLY A 124 11.57 -7.47 -1.59
N LYS A 125 10.49 -6.79 -2.00
CA LYS A 125 10.15 -5.45 -1.52
C LYS A 125 9.94 -5.47 0.00
N VAL A 126 10.72 -4.67 0.72
CA VAL A 126 10.64 -4.55 2.19
C VAL A 126 9.78 -3.35 2.57
N GLN A 127 8.87 -3.55 3.51
CA GLN A 127 8.08 -2.51 4.15
C GLN A 127 8.10 -2.71 5.66
N GLY A 128 8.30 -1.65 6.44
CA GLY A 128 8.33 -1.82 7.88
C GLY A 128 8.77 -0.60 8.64
N GLU A 129 8.82 -0.78 9.95
CA GLU A 129 9.26 0.21 10.89
C GLU A 129 10.78 0.17 11.02
N ARG A 130 11.39 1.37 11.11
CA ARG A 130 12.82 1.52 11.36
C ARG A 130 13.06 2.50 12.51
N PRO A 131 14.08 2.26 13.35
CA PRO A 131 14.48 3.24 14.34
C PRO A 131 15.11 4.44 13.64
N TYR A 132 14.58 5.63 13.94
CA TYR A 132 15.19 6.89 13.54
C TYR A 132 16.27 7.27 14.55
N SER A 133 17.44 7.69 14.05
CA SER A 133 18.51 8.21 14.91
C SER A 133 18.33 9.72 15.07
N ALA A 134 17.93 10.14 16.28
CA ALA A 134 17.76 11.56 16.61
C ALA A 134 19.03 12.36 16.32
N ILE A 135 20.21 11.82 16.64
CA ILE A 135 21.50 12.48 16.39
C ILE A 135 21.72 12.76 14.90
N LYS A 136 21.44 11.78 14.03
CA LYS A 136 21.58 11.96 12.57
C LYS A 136 20.62 13.02 12.03
N ILE A 137 19.39 13.05 12.55
CA ILE A 137 18.38 14.04 12.15
C ILE A 137 18.78 15.43 12.64
N THR A 138 19.14 15.59 13.91
CA THR A 138 19.59 16.86 14.48
C THR A 138 20.79 17.41 13.71
N PHE A 139 21.79 16.58 13.42
CA PHE A 139 22.96 17.02 12.67
C PHE A 139 22.61 17.49 11.26
N ALA A 140 21.74 16.75 10.54
CA ALA A 140 21.27 17.14 9.21
C ALA A 140 20.49 18.47 9.23
N VAL A 141 19.62 18.68 10.23
CA VAL A 141 18.86 19.92 10.40
C VAL A 141 19.78 21.10 10.69
N VAL A 142 20.74 20.95 11.61
CA VAL A 142 21.69 22.01 11.96
C VAL A 142 22.54 22.41 10.75
N LEU A 143 23.08 21.44 10.00
CA LEU A 143 23.82 21.71 8.76
C LEU A 143 22.97 22.46 7.73
N GLY A 144 21.71 22.04 7.55
CA GLY A 144 20.78 22.72 6.65
C GLY A 144 20.50 24.17 7.05
N LEU A 145 20.32 24.44 8.34
CA LEU A 145 20.13 25.80 8.86
C LEU A 145 21.37 26.67 8.68
N ILE A 146 22.57 26.13 8.93
CA ILE A 146 23.83 26.85 8.71
C ILE A 146 24.00 27.19 7.23
N ALA A 147 23.77 26.24 6.32
CA ALA A 147 23.84 26.48 4.88
C ALA A 147 22.84 27.55 4.43
N ALA A 148 21.60 27.48 4.91
CA ALA A 148 20.58 28.49 4.61
C ALA A 148 20.96 29.88 5.12
N ALA A 149 21.54 29.98 6.33
CA ALA A 149 22.01 31.24 6.90
C ALA A 149 23.16 31.86 6.08
N ILE A 150 24.11 31.04 5.63
CA ILE A 150 25.23 31.48 4.78
C ILE A 150 24.70 32.01 3.44
N VAL A 151 23.82 31.26 2.78
CA VAL A 151 23.23 31.69 1.49
C VAL A 151 22.41 32.96 1.67
N GLY A 152 21.58 33.03 2.71
CA GLY A 152 20.81 34.23 3.04
C GLY A 152 21.68 35.45 3.31
N TYR A 153 22.81 35.27 4.00
CA TYR A 153 23.79 36.33 4.23
C TYR A 153 24.39 36.85 2.91
N PHE A 154 24.84 35.97 2.02
CA PHE A 154 25.40 36.38 0.73
C PHE A 154 24.36 37.00 -0.20
N MET A 155 23.10 36.52 -0.21
CA MET A 155 22.02 37.13 -0.98
C MET A 155 21.63 38.52 -0.44
N ALA A 156 21.74 38.74 0.88
CA ALA A 156 21.49 40.05 1.47
C ALA A 156 22.62 41.06 1.23
N GLN A 157 23.79 40.59 0.78
CA GLN A 157 24.96 41.43 0.44
C GLN A 157 25.04 41.77 -1.06
N GLN A 158 24.24 41.11 -1.91
CA GLN A 158 24.04 41.47 -3.33
C GLN A 158 22.95 42.53 -3.48
#